data_AF-A0A6I2GH40-F1
#
_entry.id   AF-A0A6I2GH40-F1
#
_cell.length_a   1.000
_cell.length_b   1.000
_cell.length_c   1.000
_cell.angle_alpha   90.00
_cell.angle_beta   90.00
_cell.angle_gamma   90.00
#
_symmetry.space_group_name_H-M   'P 1'
#
loop_
_entity.id
_entity.type
_entity.pdbx_description
1 polymer ?
#
loop_
_entity_poly.entity_id
_entity_poly.type
_entity_poly.pdbx_seq_one_letter_code
_entity_poly.pdbx_strand_id
1 'polypeptide(L)'
;MEDVFSIIQAIVPDIQEVLTLRVAILHELAQASHRIGRKALAEKVQVTERVLRTAIDVLREQSLVDVNNAGITITAFGRQKLVSFNAVAKKANRLYDLERAVKQKLNLDHCWVIPGDADQDDFVYEVLSQAVQEVLSTHLPLGRNVIAVTGGSTLANVGDYFDERLSSDRELIFVPTRGGVGGSIHIQSNNVGGLMAQRTNSTFIPLFIPEKINQDTSKILLMDPSIKKAIEMSQQADCLLLSVGAAEVMADRRDITPQQLEAIIQGKAVGEAFGVFYNREGEEVIRLPRMGIQIEHLKQIRMLITVVGGASKAEATSAFFKLAPTHGWLICDEGIANQVLTGEAL
;
A
#
# COMPACT_ATOMS: atom_id res chain seq x y z
N MET A 1 -6.47 2.52 10.79
CA MET A 1 -7.46 2.01 9.81
C MET A 1 -8.67 1.38 10.43
N GLU A 2 -9.47 2.12 11.20
CA GLU A 2 -10.91 1.86 11.07
C GLU A 2 -11.31 2.29 9.64
N ASP A 3 -11.53 1.34 8.73
CA ASP A 3 -12.19 1.60 7.45
C ASP A 3 -13.50 2.39 7.66
N VAL A 4 -14.00 3.10 6.63
CA VAL A 4 -15.25 3.89 6.70
C VAL A 4 -16.38 3.10 7.37
N PHE A 5 -16.45 1.79 7.13
CA PHE A 5 -17.37 0.88 7.77
C PHE A 5 -17.17 0.81 9.29
N SER A 6 -15.95 0.69 9.79
CA SER A 6 -15.66 0.76 11.23
C SER A 6 -15.87 2.13 11.86
N ILE A 7 -15.65 3.24 11.13
CA ILE A 7 -16.06 4.58 11.60
C ILE A 7 -17.59 4.64 11.73
N ILE A 8 -18.31 4.14 10.72
CA ILE A 8 -19.77 4.01 10.77
C ILE A 8 -20.18 3.08 11.92
N GLN A 9 -19.44 2.01 12.19
CA GLN A 9 -19.71 1.08 13.28
C GLN A 9 -19.49 1.71 14.66
N ALA A 10 -18.51 2.60 14.82
CA ALA A 10 -18.33 3.37 16.05
C ALA A 10 -19.52 4.32 16.32
N ILE A 11 -20.15 4.86 15.27
CA ILE A 11 -21.31 5.76 15.35
C ILE A 11 -22.64 4.99 15.43
N VAL A 12 -22.72 3.86 14.73
CA VAL A 12 -23.87 2.97 14.62
C VAL A 12 -23.40 1.54 14.92
N PRO A 13 -23.31 1.16 16.20
CA PRO A 13 -22.74 -0.13 16.63
C PRO A 13 -23.37 -1.34 15.94
N ASP A 14 -24.67 -1.25 15.67
CA ASP A 14 -25.47 -2.34 15.13
C ASP A 14 -25.46 -2.38 13.58
N ILE A 15 -24.67 -1.52 12.91
CA ILE A 15 -24.71 -1.38 11.44
C ILE A 15 -24.44 -2.70 10.72
N GLN A 16 -23.53 -3.51 11.27
CA GLN A 16 -23.16 -4.79 10.68
C GLN A 16 -24.33 -5.77 10.73
N GLU A 17 -24.98 -5.90 11.88
CA GLU A 17 -26.15 -6.77 12.04
C GLU A 17 -27.32 -6.32 11.17
N VAL A 18 -27.56 -5.00 11.12
CA VAL A 18 -28.62 -4.40 10.29
C VAL A 18 -28.36 -4.62 8.80
N LEU A 19 -27.11 -4.42 8.35
CA LEU A 19 -26.72 -4.62 6.96
C LEU A 19 -26.82 -6.09 6.57
N THR A 20 -26.28 -7.00 7.39
CA THR A 20 -26.35 -8.45 7.18
C THR A 20 -27.79 -8.92 7.04
N LEU A 21 -28.68 -8.51 7.95
CA LEU A 21 -30.10 -8.88 7.90
C LEU A 21 -30.77 -8.37 6.62
N ARG A 22 -30.58 -7.09 6.26
CA ARG A 22 -31.21 -6.50 5.08
C ARG A 22 -30.73 -7.13 3.78
N VAL A 23 -29.43 -7.43 3.68
CA VAL A 23 -28.87 -8.13 2.53
C VAL A 23 -29.41 -9.56 2.45
N ALA A 24 -29.51 -10.27 3.57
CA ALA A 24 -30.10 -11.62 3.61
C ALA A 24 -31.56 -11.63 3.13
N ILE A 25 -32.36 -10.66 3.58
CA ILE A 25 -33.75 -10.48 3.12
C ILE A 25 -33.81 -10.25 1.60
N LEU A 26 -33.02 -9.31 1.08
CA LEU A 26 -33.00 -9.01 -0.35
C LEU A 26 -32.53 -10.22 -1.18
N HIS A 27 -31.57 -10.98 -0.67
CA HIS A 27 -31.07 -12.19 -1.31
C HIS A 27 -32.14 -13.28 -1.39
N GLU A 28 -32.83 -13.59 -0.28
CA GLU A 28 -33.93 -14.56 -0.26
C GLU A 28 -35.07 -14.17 -1.22
N LEU A 29 -35.44 -12.88 -1.24
CA LEU A 29 -36.46 -12.37 -2.16
C LEU A 29 -35.98 -12.39 -3.62
N ALA A 30 -34.69 -12.20 -3.89
CA ALA A 30 -34.13 -12.25 -5.23
C ALA A 30 -34.15 -13.68 -5.83
N GLN A 31 -33.99 -14.70 -4.99
CA GLN A 31 -34.07 -16.10 -5.40
C GLN A 31 -35.51 -16.63 -5.54
N ALA A 32 -36.48 -15.94 -4.96
CA ALA A 32 -37.89 -16.34 -5.05
C ALA A 32 -38.53 -15.90 -6.37
N SER A 33 -39.23 -16.83 -7.02
CA SER A 33 -40.03 -16.55 -8.23
C SER A 33 -41.39 -15.92 -7.93
N HIS A 34 -41.82 -15.94 -6.66
CA HIS A 34 -43.14 -15.47 -6.22
C HIS A 34 -43.01 -14.66 -4.92
N ARG A 35 -44.06 -13.89 -4.58
CA ARG A 35 -44.13 -13.15 -3.31
C ARG A 35 -44.06 -14.11 -2.13
N ILE A 36 -43.25 -13.76 -1.13
CA ILE A 36 -43.08 -14.54 0.09
C ILE A 36 -43.86 -13.88 1.23
N GLY A 37 -44.61 -14.68 2.01
CA GLY A 37 -45.27 -14.20 3.22
C GLY A 37 -44.26 -13.87 4.33
N ARG A 38 -44.56 -12.87 5.18
CA ARG A 38 -43.67 -12.42 6.26
C ARG A 38 -43.17 -13.56 7.17
N LYS A 39 -44.06 -14.45 7.61
CA LYS A 39 -43.69 -15.59 8.47
C LYS A 39 -42.65 -16.50 7.82
N ALA A 40 -42.89 -16.90 6.57
CA ALA A 40 -41.97 -17.77 5.82
C ALA A 40 -40.62 -17.09 5.56
N LEU A 41 -40.63 -15.78 5.28
CA LEU A 41 -39.40 -15.01 5.11
C LEU A 41 -38.62 -14.89 6.43
N ALA A 42 -39.30 -14.70 7.56
CA ALA A 42 -38.69 -14.60 8.88
C ALA A 42 -37.99 -15.91 9.28
N GLU A 43 -38.63 -17.05 9.00
CA GLU A 43 -38.04 -18.39 9.19
C GLU A 43 -36.78 -18.58 8.35
N LYS A 44 -36.80 -18.17 7.07
CA LYS A 44 -35.65 -18.27 6.15
C LYS A 44 -34.44 -17.44 6.60
N VAL A 45 -34.67 -16.22 7.05
CA VAL A 45 -33.60 -15.33 7.53
C VAL A 45 -33.34 -15.45 9.04
N GLN A 46 -33.96 -16.43 9.71
CA GLN A 46 -33.75 -16.79 11.11
C GLN A 46 -33.93 -15.64 12.11
N VAL A 47 -34.96 -14.81 11.91
CA VAL A 47 -35.32 -13.72 12.84
C VAL A 47 -36.78 -13.81 13.26
N THR A 48 -37.15 -13.06 14.30
CA THR A 48 -38.57 -12.94 14.68
C THR A 48 -39.35 -12.13 13.65
N GLU A 49 -40.65 -12.40 13.51
CA GLU A 49 -41.52 -11.62 12.61
C GLU A 49 -41.54 -10.13 12.95
N ARG A 50 -41.41 -9.78 14.24
CA ARG A 50 -41.31 -8.39 14.68
C ARG A 50 -40.08 -7.70 14.09
N VAL A 51 -38.91 -8.34 14.16
CA VAL A 51 -37.64 -7.81 13.62
C VAL A 51 -37.71 -7.73 12.09
N LEU A 52 -38.24 -8.77 11.44
CA LEU A 52 -38.43 -8.76 9.99
C LEU A 52 -39.33 -7.62 9.55
N ARG A 53 -40.46 -7.38 10.24
CA ARG A 53 -41.39 -6.30 9.91
C ARG A 53 -40.70 -4.94 9.88
N THR A 54 -39.93 -4.62 10.92
CA THR A 54 -39.17 -3.37 10.99
C THR A 54 -38.16 -3.26 9.84
N ALA A 55 -37.44 -4.33 9.51
CA ALA A 55 -36.51 -4.31 8.39
C ALA A 55 -37.21 -4.11 7.04
N ILE A 56 -38.35 -4.79 6.82
CA ILE A 56 -39.15 -4.68 5.59
C ILE A 56 -39.77 -3.29 5.44
N ASP A 57 -40.22 -2.66 6.53
CA ASP A 57 -40.77 -1.31 6.48
C ASP A 57 -39.73 -0.30 5.94
N VAL A 58 -38.48 -0.38 6.42
CA VAL A 58 -37.36 0.45 5.92
C VAL A 58 -37.02 0.12 4.46
N LEU A 59 -36.93 -1.16 4.11
CA LEU A 59 -36.63 -1.57 2.73
C LEU A 59 -37.74 -1.12 1.76
N ARG A 60 -39.00 -1.09 2.20
CA ARG A 60 -40.14 -0.60 1.43
C ARG A 60 -40.06 0.90 1.23
N GLU A 61 -39.77 1.67 2.28
CA GLU A 61 -39.58 3.13 2.19
C GLU A 61 -38.48 3.52 1.19
N GLN A 62 -37.43 2.70 1.10
CA GLN A 62 -36.34 2.86 0.14
C GLN A 62 -36.64 2.30 -1.25
N SER A 63 -37.87 1.83 -1.50
CA SER A 63 -38.30 1.19 -2.75
C SER A 63 -37.49 -0.05 -3.14
N LEU A 64 -36.82 -0.72 -2.20
CA LEU A 64 -36.03 -1.93 -2.43
C LEU A 64 -36.92 -3.19 -2.47
N VAL A 65 -38.04 -3.17 -1.75
CA VAL A 65 -39.03 -4.26 -1.76
C VAL A 65 -40.44 -3.70 -1.97
N ASP A 66 -41.30 -4.50 -2.59
CA ASP A 66 -42.72 -4.22 -2.73
C ASP A 66 -43.53 -5.16 -1.83
N VAL A 67 -44.48 -4.58 -1.09
CA VAL A 67 -45.24 -5.27 -0.04
C VAL A 67 -46.73 -5.05 -0.29
N ASN A 68 -47.47 -6.15 -0.44
CA ASN A 68 -48.93 -6.12 -0.54
C ASN A 68 -49.56 -7.29 0.23
N ASN A 69 -50.88 -7.42 0.13
CA ASN A 69 -51.64 -8.48 0.82
C ASN A 69 -51.24 -9.90 0.41
N ALA A 70 -50.64 -10.07 -0.78
CA ALA A 70 -50.15 -11.35 -1.28
C ALA A 70 -48.70 -11.67 -0.85
N GLY A 71 -48.02 -10.74 -0.19
CA GLY A 71 -46.68 -10.93 0.35
C GLY A 71 -45.65 -9.93 -0.18
N ILE A 72 -44.38 -10.26 0.04
CA ILE A 72 -43.23 -9.41 -0.21
C ILE A 72 -42.47 -9.91 -1.43
N THR A 73 -42.08 -9.00 -2.32
CA THR A 73 -41.13 -9.29 -3.40
C THR A 73 -40.07 -8.20 -3.48
N ILE A 74 -38.93 -8.50 -4.08
CA ILE A 74 -37.91 -7.50 -4.38
C ILE A 74 -38.30 -6.69 -5.62
N THR A 75 -38.05 -5.38 -5.61
CA THR A 75 -38.27 -4.53 -6.79
C THR A 75 -37.11 -4.65 -7.78
N ALA A 76 -37.27 -4.10 -9.00
CA ALA A 76 -36.16 -4.00 -9.95
C ALA A 76 -35.00 -3.16 -9.39
N PHE A 77 -35.31 -2.05 -8.70
CA PHE A 77 -34.34 -1.21 -8.01
C PHE A 77 -33.62 -1.96 -6.89
N GLY A 78 -34.36 -2.72 -6.08
CA GLY A 78 -33.79 -3.59 -5.05
C GLY A 78 -32.83 -4.63 -5.62
N ARG A 79 -33.20 -5.30 -6.72
CA ARG A 79 -32.30 -6.25 -7.41
C ARG A 79 -31.03 -5.57 -7.90
N GLN A 80 -31.14 -4.41 -8.55
CA GLN A 80 -29.99 -3.66 -9.03
C GLN A 80 -29.03 -3.27 -7.90
N LYS A 81 -29.57 -2.80 -6.77
CA LYS A 81 -28.77 -2.44 -5.59
C LYS A 81 -28.11 -3.65 -4.95
N LEU A 82 -28.82 -4.77 -4.83
CA LEU A 82 -28.25 -6.02 -4.32
C LEU A 82 -27.08 -6.50 -5.20
N VAL A 83 -27.23 -6.45 -6.53
CA VAL A 83 -26.14 -6.81 -7.46
C VAL A 83 -24.94 -5.88 -7.30
N SER A 84 -25.17 -4.57 -7.21
CA SER A 84 -24.11 -3.57 -7.04
C SER A 84 -23.38 -3.76 -5.70
N PHE A 85 -24.14 -3.99 -4.62
CA PHE A 85 -23.59 -4.30 -3.30
C PHE A 85 -22.74 -5.56 -3.32
N ASN A 86 -23.25 -6.65 -3.91
CA ASN A 86 -22.50 -7.91 -4.01
C ASN A 86 -21.21 -7.74 -4.81
N ALA A 87 -21.19 -6.90 -5.84
CA ALA A 87 -19.97 -6.61 -6.60
C ALA A 87 -18.92 -5.87 -5.74
N VAL A 88 -19.35 -4.85 -5.01
CA VAL A 88 -18.46 -4.07 -4.11
C VAL A 88 -17.97 -4.92 -2.94
N ALA A 89 -18.88 -5.63 -2.26
CA ALA A 89 -18.56 -6.50 -1.14
C ALA A 89 -17.63 -7.65 -1.54
N LYS A 90 -17.85 -8.26 -2.71
CA LYS A 90 -16.96 -9.30 -3.24
C LYS A 90 -15.57 -8.75 -3.55
N LYS A 91 -15.47 -7.54 -4.09
CA LYS A 91 -14.18 -6.90 -4.38
C LYS A 91 -13.44 -6.55 -3.09
N ALA A 92 -14.12 -5.98 -2.09
CA ALA A 92 -13.55 -5.67 -0.79
C ALA A 92 -13.07 -6.94 -0.05
N ASN A 93 -13.90 -7.99 -0.01
CA ASN A 93 -13.52 -9.28 0.58
C ASN A 93 -12.33 -9.91 -0.16
N ARG A 94 -12.29 -9.83 -1.50
CA ARG A 94 -11.15 -10.33 -2.28
C ARG A 94 -9.85 -9.61 -1.93
N LEU A 95 -9.85 -8.28 -1.82
CA LEU A 95 -8.65 -7.53 -1.47
C LEU A 95 -8.18 -7.86 -0.04
N TYR A 96 -9.11 -7.98 0.90
CA TYR A 96 -8.80 -8.41 2.26
C TYR A 96 -8.23 -9.84 2.32
N ASP A 97 -8.77 -10.76 1.52
CA ASP A 97 -8.23 -12.12 1.40
C ASP A 97 -6.82 -12.11 0.78
N LEU A 98 -6.57 -11.25 -0.22
CA LEU A 98 -5.24 -11.04 -0.81
C LEU A 98 -4.26 -10.49 0.22
N GLU A 99 -4.64 -9.47 1.00
CA GLU A 99 -3.82 -8.92 2.08
C GLU A 99 -3.39 -9.99 3.08
N ARG A 100 -4.34 -10.81 3.55
CA ARG A 100 -4.05 -11.90 4.49
C ARG A 100 -3.13 -12.95 3.87
N ALA A 101 -3.37 -13.33 2.61
CA ALA A 101 -2.56 -14.32 1.93
C ALA A 101 -1.13 -13.82 1.67
N VAL A 102 -0.97 -12.58 1.20
CA VAL A 102 0.36 -11.96 0.97
C VAL A 102 1.11 -11.81 2.29
N LYS A 103 0.43 -11.31 3.32
CA LYS A 103 0.99 -11.18 4.67
C LYS A 103 1.52 -12.52 5.19
N GLN A 104 0.76 -13.60 5.03
CA GLN A 104 1.19 -14.94 5.42
C GLN A 104 2.36 -15.45 4.57
N LYS A 105 2.30 -15.31 3.25
CA LYS A 105 3.33 -15.80 2.33
C LYS A 105 4.68 -15.11 2.52
N LEU A 106 4.66 -13.80 2.78
CA LEU A 106 5.86 -12.97 2.97
C LEU A 106 6.23 -12.73 4.44
N ASN A 107 5.49 -13.34 5.39
CA ASN A 107 5.69 -13.22 6.83
C ASN A 107 5.73 -11.76 7.33
N LEU A 108 4.81 -10.93 6.86
CA LEU A 108 4.77 -9.49 7.17
C LEU A 108 3.94 -9.20 8.42
N ASP A 109 4.22 -8.08 9.09
CA ASP A 109 3.35 -7.56 10.15
C ASP A 109 2.09 -6.89 9.56
N HIS A 110 2.26 -6.14 8.48
CA HIS A 110 1.15 -5.42 7.83
C HIS A 110 1.25 -5.49 6.30
N CYS A 111 0.09 -5.67 5.66
CA CYS A 111 -0.06 -5.61 4.20
C CYS A 111 -1.37 -4.89 3.88
N TRP A 112 -1.33 -3.96 2.94
CA TRP A 112 -2.49 -3.27 2.36
C TRP A 112 -2.45 -3.46 0.85
N VAL A 113 -3.49 -4.07 0.28
CA VAL A 113 -3.64 -4.27 -1.17
C VAL A 113 -4.71 -3.33 -1.71
N ILE A 114 -4.33 -2.44 -2.63
CA ILE A 114 -5.25 -1.56 -3.34
C ILE A 114 -5.64 -2.15 -4.70
N PRO A 115 -6.82 -1.85 -5.25
CA PRO A 115 -7.26 -2.42 -6.51
C PRO A 115 -6.47 -1.88 -7.71
N GLY A 116 -6.26 -2.73 -8.72
CA GLY A 116 -5.60 -2.35 -9.98
C GLY A 116 -4.16 -2.88 -10.11
N ASP A 117 -3.48 -2.44 -11.16
CA ASP A 117 -2.10 -2.80 -11.48
C ASP A 117 -1.40 -1.59 -12.12
N ALA A 118 -0.35 -1.08 -11.49
CA ALA A 118 0.35 0.11 -11.96
C ALA A 118 1.16 -0.10 -13.25
N ASP A 119 1.32 -1.35 -13.72
CA ASP A 119 1.85 -1.62 -15.06
C ASP A 119 0.77 -1.42 -16.15
N GLN A 120 -0.51 -1.32 -15.78
CA GLN A 120 -1.65 -1.20 -16.70
C GLN A 120 -2.38 0.16 -16.59
N ASP A 121 -2.40 0.78 -15.41
CA ASP A 121 -3.13 2.02 -15.15
C ASP A 121 -2.38 2.93 -14.16
N ASP A 122 -1.97 4.11 -14.61
CA ASP A 122 -1.26 5.09 -13.77
C ASP A 122 -2.13 5.65 -12.63
N PHE A 123 -3.47 5.60 -12.73
CA PHE A 123 -4.37 6.02 -11.64
C PHE A 123 -4.12 5.24 -10.34
N VAL A 124 -3.56 4.04 -10.44
CA VAL A 124 -3.15 3.20 -9.30
C VAL A 124 -2.18 3.93 -8.37
N TYR A 125 -1.33 4.83 -8.89
CA TYR A 125 -0.41 5.62 -8.04
C TYR A 125 -1.13 6.62 -7.13
N GLU A 126 -2.28 7.18 -7.54
CA GLU A 126 -3.10 8.04 -6.68
C GLU A 126 -3.66 7.24 -5.50
N VAL A 127 -4.18 6.03 -5.77
CA VAL A 127 -4.74 5.15 -4.74
C VAL A 127 -3.66 4.64 -3.79
N LEU A 128 -2.49 4.26 -4.32
CA LEU A 128 -1.32 3.92 -3.49
C LEU A 128 -0.93 5.10 -2.59
N SER A 129 -0.95 6.32 -3.12
CA SER A 129 -0.63 7.53 -2.35
C SER A 129 -1.61 7.79 -1.22
N GLN A 130 -2.90 7.61 -1.47
CA GLN A 130 -3.93 7.70 -0.42
C GLN A 130 -3.65 6.68 0.69
N ALA A 131 -3.39 5.41 0.34
CA ALA A 131 -3.07 4.37 1.32
C ALA A 131 -1.79 4.70 2.14
N VAL A 132 -0.75 5.23 1.49
CA VAL A 132 0.49 5.65 2.18
C VAL A 132 0.22 6.80 3.16
N GLN A 133 -0.45 7.85 2.72
CA GLN A 133 -0.77 9.01 3.57
C GLN A 133 -1.65 8.61 4.75
N GLU A 134 -2.54 7.66 4.54
CA GLU A 134 -3.45 7.13 5.55
C GLU A 134 -2.69 6.33 6.64
N VAL A 135 -1.74 5.47 6.26
CA VAL A 135 -0.84 4.79 7.20
C VAL A 135 0.00 5.80 7.98
N LEU A 136 0.60 6.79 7.29
CA LEU A 136 1.39 7.83 7.93
C LEU A 136 0.55 8.65 8.92
N SER A 137 -0.66 9.08 8.53
CA SER A 137 -1.56 9.87 9.36
C SER A 137 -2.03 9.12 10.62
N THR A 138 -2.18 7.81 10.55
CA THR A 138 -2.57 7.00 11.72
C THR A 138 -1.45 6.80 12.70
N HIS A 139 -0.26 6.51 12.18
CA HIS A 139 0.80 5.90 12.98
C HIS A 139 1.92 6.88 13.31
N LEU A 140 2.08 7.98 12.58
CA LEU A 140 3.01 9.03 12.98
C LEU A 140 2.45 9.81 14.18
N PRO A 141 3.24 10.00 15.25
CA PRO A 141 2.83 10.83 16.38
C PRO A 141 2.54 12.27 15.95
N LEU A 142 1.78 12.98 16.77
CA LEU A 142 1.64 14.44 16.64
C LEU A 142 2.98 15.13 16.90
N GLY A 143 3.16 16.34 16.34
CA GLY A 143 4.39 17.10 16.48
C GLY A 143 5.46 16.72 15.44
N ARG A 144 6.73 16.73 15.85
CA ARG A 144 7.87 16.62 14.93
C ARG A 144 8.12 15.18 14.48
N ASN A 145 8.15 14.95 13.17
CA ASN A 145 8.42 13.65 12.55
C ASN A 145 9.43 13.76 11.40
N VAL A 146 10.39 12.84 11.34
CA VAL A 146 11.35 12.70 10.25
C VAL A 146 10.95 11.52 9.36
N ILE A 147 10.76 11.79 8.07
CA ILE A 147 10.39 10.80 7.06
C ILE A 147 11.56 10.64 6.09
N ALA A 148 12.27 9.52 6.18
CA ALA A 148 13.27 9.14 5.19
C ALA A 148 12.58 8.59 3.95
N VAL A 149 12.98 9.05 2.77
CA VAL A 149 12.39 8.61 1.49
C VAL A 149 13.49 8.05 0.61
N THR A 150 13.25 6.92 -0.05
CA THR A 150 14.13 6.46 -1.13
C THR A 150 13.95 7.34 -2.37
N GLY A 151 14.28 6.83 -3.54
CA GLY A 151 13.83 7.40 -4.81
C GLY A 151 13.01 6.36 -5.55
N GLY A 152 13.07 6.43 -6.88
CA GLY A 152 12.40 5.49 -7.78
C GLY A 152 11.07 6.03 -8.32
N SER A 153 10.63 5.45 -9.43
CA SER A 153 9.43 5.89 -10.14
C SER A 153 8.17 5.73 -9.30
N THR A 154 8.05 4.63 -8.54
CA THR A 154 6.88 4.38 -7.68
C THR A 154 6.69 5.47 -6.64
N LEU A 155 7.74 5.83 -5.88
CA LEU A 155 7.62 6.89 -4.87
C LEU A 155 7.53 8.29 -5.48
N ALA A 156 8.10 8.53 -6.65
CA ALA A 156 7.91 9.79 -7.38
C ALA A 156 6.42 9.99 -7.74
N ASN A 157 5.81 8.99 -8.39
CA ASN A 157 4.40 9.03 -8.78
C ASN A 157 3.47 9.08 -7.56
N VAL A 158 3.75 8.32 -6.51
CA VAL A 158 3.00 8.37 -5.25
C VAL A 158 3.11 9.75 -4.58
N GLY A 159 4.32 10.32 -4.56
CA GLY A 159 4.59 11.63 -3.97
C GLY A 159 3.83 12.78 -4.64
N ASP A 160 3.46 12.65 -5.92
CA ASP A 160 2.68 13.66 -6.64
C ASP A 160 1.27 13.87 -6.09
N TYR A 161 0.72 12.87 -5.41
CA TYR A 161 -0.63 12.91 -4.83
C TYR A 161 -0.63 13.15 -3.31
N PHE A 162 0.54 13.48 -2.73
CA PHE A 162 0.59 13.92 -1.34
C PHE A 162 -0.11 15.27 -1.19
N ASP A 163 -0.66 15.54 0.00
CA ASP A 163 -1.30 16.80 0.31
C ASP A 163 -1.08 17.28 1.76
N GLU A 164 -1.46 18.53 2.02
CA GLU A 164 -1.26 19.23 3.29
C GLU A 164 -2.03 18.64 4.48
N ARG A 165 -3.00 17.74 4.27
CA ARG A 165 -3.69 17.08 5.40
C ARG A 165 -2.72 16.23 6.21
N LEU A 166 -1.68 15.68 5.57
CA LEU A 166 -0.69 14.85 6.25
C LEU A 166 0.11 15.62 7.32
N SER A 167 0.36 16.91 7.09
CA SER A 167 1.10 17.79 8.01
C SER A 167 0.21 18.51 9.02
N SER A 168 -1.11 18.25 9.03
CA SER A 168 -2.00 18.78 10.05
C SER A 168 -1.55 18.32 11.45
N ASP A 169 -1.32 19.27 12.35
CA ASP A 169 -0.78 19.05 13.70
C ASP A 169 0.60 18.37 13.77
N ARG A 170 1.37 18.40 12.67
CA ARG A 170 2.70 17.79 12.57
C ARG A 170 3.72 18.71 11.90
N GLU A 171 4.92 18.73 12.44
CA GLU A 171 6.10 19.26 11.75
C GLU A 171 6.79 18.10 11.04
N LEU A 172 6.52 17.94 9.74
CA LEU A 172 7.16 16.89 8.94
C LEU A 172 8.47 17.38 8.35
N ILE A 173 9.49 16.52 8.41
CA ILE A 173 10.80 16.75 7.82
C ILE A 173 11.12 15.57 6.91
N PHE A 174 11.12 15.81 5.61
CA PHE A 174 11.52 14.82 4.62
C PHE A 174 13.04 14.84 4.43
N VAL A 175 13.65 13.66 4.45
CA VAL A 175 15.08 13.48 4.24
C VAL A 175 15.33 12.35 3.22
N PRO A 176 16.34 12.46 2.35
CA PRO A 176 16.66 11.41 1.40
C PRO A 176 17.41 10.26 2.10
N THR A 177 17.30 9.05 1.56
CA THR A 177 18.06 7.87 2.03
C THR A 177 19.47 7.78 1.45
N ARG A 178 19.80 8.62 0.47
CA ARG A 178 21.05 8.58 -0.30
C ARG A 178 21.34 9.91 -0.99
N GLY A 179 22.61 10.14 -1.24
CA GLY A 179 23.05 11.22 -2.11
C GLY A 179 22.56 11.04 -3.54
N GLY A 180 22.64 12.11 -4.34
CA GLY A 180 22.37 12.06 -5.76
C GLY A 180 23.43 12.81 -6.55
N VAL A 181 23.93 12.18 -7.62
CA VAL A 181 24.22 12.77 -8.95
C VAL A 181 24.35 11.59 -9.94
N GLY A 182 23.41 11.46 -10.88
CA GLY A 182 23.30 10.39 -11.90
C GLY A 182 21.85 9.91 -12.13
N GLY A 183 21.49 9.45 -13.34
CA GLY A 183 20.14 8.94 -13.67
C GLY A 183 19.05 10.02 -13.87
N SER A 184 17.79 9.59 -14.00
CA SER A 184 16.64 10.51 -14.19
C SER A 184 16.41 11.38 -12.93
N ILE A 185 16.40 12.69 -13.14
CA ILE A 185 16.28 13.72 -12.09
C ILE A 185 15.02 13.49 -11.26
N HIS A 186 13.88 13.18 -11.90
CA HIS A 186 12.59 13.07 -11.21
C HIS A 186 12.51 11.93 -10.17
N ILE A 187 13.31 10.88 -10.32
CA ILE A 187 13.26 9.70 -9.46
C ILE A 187 14.39 9.69 -8.41
N GLN A 188 15.19 10.75 -8.32
CA GLN A 188 16.25 10.85 -7.31
C GLN A 188 15.66 11.07 -5.93
N SER A 189 16.29 10.48 -4.91
CA SER A 189 15.80 10.53 -3.52
C SER A 189 15.66 11.96 -2.98
N ASN A 190 16.57 12.87 -3.36
CA ASN A 190 16.43 14.30 -3.05
C ASN A 190 15.16 14.90 -3.64
N ASN A 191 14.86 14.60 -4.90
CA ASN A 191 13.74 15.22 -5.60
C ASN A 191 12.40 14.63 -5.17
N VAL A 192 12.33 13.32 -4.91
CA VAL A 192 11.13 12.70 -4.33
C VAL A 192 10.86 13.24 -2.92
N GLY A 193 11.88 13.34 -2.06
CA GLY A 193 11.74 13.93 -0.72
C GLY A 193 11.33 15.41 -0.78
N GLY A 194 11.93 16.19 -1.69
CA GLY A 194 11.58 17.59 -1.92
C GLY A 194 10.14 17.76 -2.45
N LEU A 195 9.71 16.89 -3.37
CA LEU A 195 8.35 16.86 -3.89
C LEU A 195 7.33 16.61 -2.78
N MET A 196 7.54 15.56 -1.97
CA MET A 196 6.64 15.23 -0.87
C MET A 196 6.60 16.36 0.18
N ALA A 197 7.74 16.98 0.48
CA ALA A 197 7.77 18.15 1.36
C ALA A 197 7.00 19.34 0.79
N GLN A 198 7.14 19.62 -0.51
CA GLN A 198 6.40 20.70 -1.18
C GLN A 198 4.89 20.44 -1.13
N ARG A 199 4.46 19.22 -1.46
CA ARG A 199 3.05 18.80 -1.49
C ARG A 199 2.37 18.87 -0.13
N THR A 200 3.14 18.64 0.93
CA THR A 200 2.66 18.64 2.33
C THR A 200 2.98 19.93 3.08
N ASN A 201 3.47 20.98 2.39
CA ASN A 201 3.93 22.24 3.00
C ASN A 201 4.88 22.04 4.21
N SER A 202 5.85 21.15 4.04
CA SER A 202 6.73 20.64 5.08
C SER A 202 8.20 20.93 4.80
N THR A 203 9.08 20.59 5.74
CA THR A 203 10.53 20.85 5.61
C THR A 203 11.20 19.73 4.81
N PHE A 204 12.18 20.10 3.97
CA PHE A 204 13.07 19.14 3.30
C PHE A 204 14.53 19.43 3.65
N ILE A 205 15.29 18.40 4.01
CA ILE A 205 16.74 18.49 4.23
C ILE A 205 17.44 17.62 3.18
N PRO A 206 18.13 18.21 2.21
CA PRO A 206 18.78 17.48 1.13
C PRO A 206 20.09 16.79 1.57
N LEU A 207 20.51 15.81 0.76
CA LEU A 207 21.82 15.17 0.84
C LEU A 207 22.55 15.34 -0.51
N PHE A 208 23.36 16.38 -0.62
CA PHE A 208 24.09 16.71 -1.85
C PHE A 208 25.46 16.02 -1.91
N ILE A 209 25.45 14.69 -2.01
CA ILE A 209 26.64 13.88 -2.27
C ILE A 209 26.50 13.20 -3.63
N PRO A 210 27.54 13.21 -4.50
CA PRO A 210 27.54 12.41 -5.71
C PRO A 210 27.35 10.92 -5.39
N GLU A 211 26.64 10.21 -6.25
CA GLU A 211 26.38 8.78 -6.06
C GLU A 211 27.67 7.95 -6.11
N LYS A 212 28.61 8.33 -6.98
CA LYS A 212 29.91 7.68 -7.14
C LYS A 212 31.01 8.57 -6.58
N ILE A 213 31.53 8.20 -5.41
CA ILE A 213 32.74 8.79 -4.84
C ILE A 213 33.65 7.68 -4.34
N ASN A 214 34.96 7.89 -4.45
CA ASN A 214 35.92 6.96 -3.87
C ASN A 214 35.89 7.03 -2.33
N GLN A 215 36.51 6.05 -1.67
CA GLN A 215 36.47 5.95 -0.20
C GLN A 215 37.12 7.15 0.49
N ASP A 216 38.17 7.74 -0.08
CA ASP A 216 38.87 8.86 0.52
C ASP A 216 38.04 10.15 0.46
N THR A 217 37.41 10.43 -0.68
CA THR A 217 36.45 11.53 -0.83
C THR A 217 35.24 11.34 0.09
N SER A 218 34.76 10.11 0.24
CA SER A 218 33.66 9.81 1.17
C SER A 218 33.99 10.18 2.61
N LYS A 219 35.18 9.83 3.10
CA LYS A 219 35.62 10.19 4.46
C LYS A 219 35.66 11.70 4.67
N ILE A 220 36.13 12.45 3.67
CA ILE A 220 36.20 13.92 3.74
C ILE A 220 34.79 14.53 3.78
N LEU A 221 33.88 14.08 2.91
CA LEU A 221 32.50 14.59 2.88
C LEU A 221 31.71 14.28 4.16
N LEU A 222 32.00 13.16 4.82
CA LEU A 222 31.43 12.84 6.13
C LEU A 222 31.86 13.77 7.26
N MET A 223 32.94 14.55 7.08
CA MET A 223 33.36 15.57 8.05
C MET A 223 32.52 16.84 7.96
N ASP A 224 31.79 17.05 6.86
CA ASP A 224 30.88 18.19 6.73
C ASP A 224 29.66 18.02 7.66
N PRO A 225 29.40 18.97 8.57
CA PRO A 225 28.31 18.84 9.54
C PRO A 225 26.92 18.73 8.90
N SER A 226 26.70 19.35 7.74
CA SER A 226 25.39 19.31 7.05
C SER A 226 25.13 17.93 6.45
N ILE A 227 26.16 17.33 5.85
CA ILE A 227 26.11 15.98 5.29
C ILE A 227 25.89 14.95 6.39
N LYS A 228 26.70 15.05 7.46
CA LYS A 228 26.59 14.15 8.61
C LYS A 228 25.19 14.21 9.23
N LYS A 229 24.67 15.42 9.45
CA LYS A 229 23.31 15.62 9.99
C LYS A 229 22.24 14.99 9.11
N ALA A 230 22.29 15.17 7.78
CA ALA A 230 21.31 14.60 6.87
C ALA A 230 21.33 13.05 6.90
N ILE A 231 22.52 12.44 6.95
CA ILE A 231 22.68 10.99 7.07
C ILE A 231 22.14 10.48 8.41
N GLU A 232 22.51 11.12 9.52
CA GLU A 232 22.04 10.75 10.85
C GLU A 232 20.51 10.87 10.98
N MET A 233 19.91 11.95 10.47
CA MET A 233 18.46 12.11 10.44
C MET A 233 17.77 11.03 9.62
N SER A 234 18.36 10.63 8.49
CA SER A 234 17.85 9.52 7.68
C SER A 234 17.87 8.21 8.47
N GLN A 235 19.00 7.89 9.10
CA GLN A 235 19.17 6.66 9.90
C GLN A 235 18.25 6.59 11.13
N GLN A 236 17.90 7.75 11.69
CA GLN A 236 17.03 7.89 12.88
C GLN A 236 15.61 8.34 12.52
N ALA A 237 15.18 8.17 11.27
CA ALA A 237 13.86 8.59 10.83
C ALA A 237 12.75 7.84 11.59
N ASP A 238 11.64 8.55 11.85
CA ASP A 238 10.44 7.97 12.45
C ASP A 238 9.76 7.01 11.48
N CYS A 239 9.85 7.30 10.17
CA CYS A 239 9.37 6.46 9.09
C CYS A 239 10.36 6.42 7.92
N LEU A 240 10.52 5.25 7.31
CA LEU A 240 11.18 5.07 6.01
C LEU A 240 10.16 4.67 4.95
N LEU A 241 9.96 5.54 3.95
CA LEU A 241 9.26 5.23 2.71
C LEU A 241 10.26 4.66 1.70
N LEU A 242 10.05 3.41 1.31
CA LEU A 242 10.91 2.71 0.36
C LEU A 242 10.11 2.02 -0.75
N SER A 243 10.78 1.73 -1.86
CA SER A 243 10.29 0.86 -2.93
C SER A 243 11.42 -0.06 -3.35
N VAL A 244 11.07 -1.20 -3.96
CA VAL A 244 12.01 -2.11 -4.61
C VAL A 244 11.97 -1.91 -6.14
N GLY A 245 13.04 -2.30 -6.82
CA GLY A 245 13.11 -2.31 -8.28
C GLY A 245 13.48 -3.68 -8.82
N ALA A 246 12.97 -4.03 -10.01
CA ALA A 246 13.40 -5.22 -10.74
C ALA A 246 14.88 -5.09 -11.15
N ALA A 247 15.65 -6.18 -11.03
CA ALA A 247 17.09 -6.15 -11.24
C ALA A 247 17.48 -5.62 -12.62
N GLU A 248 16.80 -6.02 -13.69
CA GLU A 248 17.08 -5.57 -15.06
C GLU A 248 16.90 -4.05 -15.20
N VAL A 249 15.76 -3.53 -14.75
CA VAL A 249 15.47 -2.08 -14.77
C VAL A 249 16.48 -1.31 -13.92
N MET A 250 16.92 -1.87 -12.79
CA MET A 250 17.91 -1.25 -11.92
C MET A 250 19.32 -1.34 -12.49
N ALA A 251 19.67 -2.40 -13.21
CA ALA A 251 20.94 -2.50 -13.90
C ALA A 251 21.07 -1.42 -15.00
N ASP A 252 20.01 -1.16 -15.77
CA ASP A 252 20.01 -0.13 -16.82
C ASP A 252 20.08 1.30 -16.27
N ARG A 253 19.44 1.56 -15.13
CA ARG A 253 19.45 2.89 -14.49
C ARG A 253 20.76 3.19 -13.77
N ARG A 254 21.56 2.17 -13.49
CA ARG A 254 22.84 2.28 -12.81
C ARG A 254 23.91 2.23 -13.89
N ASP A 255 24.96 3.02 -13.72
CA ASP A 255 26.13 2.95 -14.62
C ASP A 255 26.99 1.73 -14.21
N ILE A 256 26.44 0.54 -14.50
CA ILE A 256 26.93 -0.80 -14.19
C ILE A 256 28.06 -1.16 -15.16
N THR A 257 29.19 -1.63 -14.63
CA THR A 257 30.29 -2.11 -15.48
C THR A 257 29.94 -3.46 -16.11
N PRO A 258 30.56 -3.85 -17.24
CA PRO A 258 30.32 -5.16 -17.85
C PRO A 258 30.52 -6.34 -16.88
N GLN A 259 31.50 -6.23 -15.98
CA GLN A 259 31.79 -7.23 -14.95
C GLN A 259 30.68 -7.32 -13.89
N GLN A 260 30.12 -6.17 -13.50
CA GLN A 260 29.00 -6.11 -12.56
C GLN A 260 27.72 -6.66 -13.20
N LEU A 261 27.48 -6.36 -14.49
CA LEU A 261 26.34 -6.91 -15.23
C LEU A 261 26.44 -8.43 -15.34
N GLU A 262 27.63 -8.95 -15.63
CA GLU A 262 27.87 -10.40 -15.66
C GLU A 262 27.58 -11.04 -14.29
N ALA A 263 28.00 -10.42 -13.19
CA ALA A 263 27.69 -10.88 -11.84
C ALA A 263 26.17 -10.89 -11.55
N ILE A 264 25.45 -9.83 -11.96
CA ILE A 264 23.98 -9.72 -11.81
C ILE A 264 23.28 -10.87 -12.56
N ILE A 265 23.69 -11.14 -13.81
CA ILE A 265 23.13 -12.20 -14.65
C ILE A 265 23.45 -13.58 -14.08
N GLN A 266 24.73 -13.87 -13.77
CA GLN A 266 25.16 -15.16 -13.26
C GLN A 266 24.54 -15.47 -11.88
N GLY A 267 24.43 -14.46 -11.03
CA GLY A 267 23.79 -14.55 -9.72
C GLY A 267 22.26 -14.60 -9.78
N LYS A 268 21.66 -14.48 -10.98
CA LYS A 268 20.21 -14.48 -11.19
C LYS A 268 19.50 -13.47 -10.29
N ALA A 269 20.05 -12.25 -10.24
CA ALA A 269 19.44 -11.18 -9.47
C ALA A 269 18.04 -10.89 -10.01
N VAL A 270 17.07 -10.75 -9.11
CA VAL A 270 15.67 -10.45 -9.45
C VAL A 270 15.24 -9.07 -8.97
N GLY A 271 15.93 -8.50 -7.97
CA GLY A 271 15.67 -7.16 -7.50
C GLY A 271 16.92 -6.40 -7.04
N GLU A 272 16.75 -5.10 -6.87
CA GLU A 272 17.69 -4.22 -6.18
C GLU A 272 16.95 -3.34 -5.17
N ALA A 273 17.55 -3.26 -3.98
CA ALA A 273 17.18 -2.30 -2.95
C ALA A 273 18.44 -1.87 -2.19
N PHE A 274 18.52 -0.60 -1.83
CA PHE A 274 19.67 -0.06 -1.10
C PHE A 274 21.04 -0.36 -1.73
N GLY A 275 21.14 -0.38 -3.06
CA GLY A 275 22.37 -0.70 -3.80
C GLY A 275 22.76 -2.18 -3.75
N VAL A 276 21.92 -3.05 -3.19
CA VAL A 276 22.14 -4.49 -3.08
C VAL A 276 21.26 -5.18 -4.10
N PHE A 277 21.88 -5.84 -5.07
CA PHE A 277 21.20 -6.78 -5.96
C PHE A 277 21.09 -8.12 -5.26
N TYR A 278 19.93 -8.76 -5.36
CA TYR A 278 19.64 -10.02 -4.67
C TYR A 278 18.89 -11.00 -5.58
N ASN A 279 19.09 -12.30 -5.34
CA ASN A 279 18.43 -13.38 -6.08
C ASN A 279 17.07 -13.76 -5.48
N ARG A 280 16.38 -14.75 -6.07
CA ARG A 280 15.07 -15.25 -5.61
C ARG A 280 15.04 -15.71 -4.15
N GLU A 281 16.18 -16.15 -3.61
CA GLU A 281 16.32 -16.59 -2.23
C GLU A 281 16.61 -15.44 -1.25
N GLY A 282 16.69 -14.20 -1.75
CA GLY A 282 17.06 -13.04 -0.96
C GLY A 282 18.57 -12.99 -0.65
N GLU A 283 19.37 -13.83 -1.32
CA GLU A 283 20.83 -13.81 -1.15
C GLU A 283 21.42 -12.64 -1.93
N GLU A 284 22.38 -11.94 -1.31
CA GLU A 284 23.12 -10.86 -1.94
C GLU A 284 23.98 -11.38 -3.10
N VAL A 285 23.74 -10.83 -4.30
CA VAL A 285 24.50 -11.13 -5.53
C VAL A 285 25.66 -10.15 -5.67
N ILE A 286 25.37 -8.86 -5.61
CA ILE A 286 26.36 -7.79 -5.66
C ILE A 286 25.89 -6.55 -4.91
N ARG A 287 26.80 -5.89 -4.21
CA ARG A 287 26.56 -4.63 -3.52
C ARG A 287 27.36 -3.51 -4.16
N LEU A 288 26.64 -2.49 -4.60
CA LEU A 288 27.23 -1.28 -5.13
C LEU A 288 27.62 -0.34 -3.98
N PRO A 289 28.81 0.28 -4.03
CA PRO A 289 29.18 1.32 -3.08
C PRO A 289 28.15 2.45 -3.08
N ARG A 290 27.64 2.81 -1.90
CA ARG A 290 26.71 3.92 -1.74
C ARG A 290 26.87 4.61 -0.40
N MET A 291 26.51 5.89 -0.36
CA MET A 291 26.41 6.70 0.86
C MET A 291 24.95 6.86 1.28
N GLY A 292 24.70 6.83 2.60
CA GLY A 292 23.38 6.99 3.21
C GLY A 292 22.90 5.73 3.92
N ILE A 293 21.57 5.53 3.94
CA ILE A 293 20.94 4.33 4.51
C ILE A 293 21.39 3.09 3.74
N GLN A 294 21.56 2.03 4.52
CA GLN A 294 21.94 0.68 4.10
C GLN A 294 20.85 -0.26 4.60
N ILE A 295 20.75 -1.44 4.00
CA ILE A 295 19.67 -2.37 4.32
C ILE A 295 19.70 -2.83 5.79
N GLU A 296 20.89 -2.85 6.41
CA GLU A 296 21.08 -3.24 7.80
C GLU A 296 20.46 -2.23 8.78
N HIS A 297 20.33 -0.95 8.38
CA HIS A 297 19.72 0.10 9.19
C HIS A 297 18.19 -0.03 9.30
N LEU A 298 17.53 -0.76 8.40
CA LEU A 298 16.07 -0.92 8.41
C LEU A 298 15.57 -1.52 9.73
N LYS A 299 16.38 -2.35 10.39
CA LYS A 299 16.06 -2.96 11.69
C LYS A 299 15.87 -1.95 12.82
N GLN A 300 16.46 -0.75 12.68
CA GLN A 300 16.45 0.28 13.72
C GLN A 300 15.31 1.30 13.50
N ILE A 301 14.80 1.40 12.27
CA ILE A 301 13.75 2.35 11.90
C ILE A 301 12.41 1.79 12.37
N ARG A 302 11.69 2.59 13.14
CA ARG A 302 10.46 2.17 13.82
C ARG A 302 9.35 1.80 12.84
N MET A 303 9.17 2.60 11.79
CA MET A 303 8.14 2.39 10.79
C MET A 303 8.78 2.26 9.42
N LEU A 304 8.55 1.10 8.78
CA LEU A 304 8.94 0.86 7.39
C LEU A 304 7.67 0.79 6.56
N ILE A 305 7.61 1.54 5.46
CA ILE A 305 6.52 1.44 4.48
C ILE A 305 7.15 1.16 3.12
N THR A 306 7.08 -0.10 2.70
CA THR A 306 7.47 -0.55 1.37
C THR A 306 6.28 -0.37 0.43
N VAL A 307 6.40 0.53 -0.53
CA VAL A 307 5.37 0.84 -1.52
C VAL A 307 5.78 0.26 -2.85
N VAL A 308 4.95 -0.63 -3.42
CA VAL A 308 5.24 -1.29 -4.70
C VAL A 308 3.99 -1.32 -5.56
N GLY A 309 4.11 -0.82 -6.79
CA GLY A 309 3.10 -1.00 -7.83
C GLY A 309 3.72 -1.62 -9.07
N GLY A 310 2.89 -2.35 -9.82
CA GLY A 310 3.22 -3.03 -11.07
C GLY A 310 3.59 -4.48 -10.86
N ALA A 311 2.81 -5.40 -11.44
CA ALA A 311 3.02 -6.85 -11.33
C ALA A 311 4.46 -7.29 -11.68
N SER A 312 5.13 -6.56 -12.59
CA SER A 312 6.54 -6.73 -12.97
C SER A 312 7.55 -6.69 -11.82
N LYS A 313 7.19 -6.14 -10.65
CA LYS A 313 8.07 -6.08 -9.46
C LYS A 313 7.75 -7.13 -8.40
N ALA A 314 6.79 -8.03 -8.63
CA ALA A 314 6.36 -9.01 -7.63
C ALA A 314 7.49 -9.95 -7.17
N GLU A 315 8.35 -10.35 -8.10
CA GLU A 315 9.50 -11.21 -7.80
C GLU A 315 10.56 -10.50 -6.95
N ALA A 316 10.94 -9.28 -7.36
CA ALA A 316 11.83 -8.41 -6.60
C ALA A 316 11.29 -8.14 -5.19
N THR A 317 9.97 -7.97 -5.05
CA THR A 317 9.28 -7.75 -3.77
C THR A 317 9.33 -8.99 -2.88
N SER A 318 9.01 -10.16 -3.44
CA SER A 318 9.02 -11.42 -2.70
C SER A 318 10.41 -11.75 -2.15
N ALA A 319 11.44 -11.59 -2.99
CA ALA A 319 12.82 -11.78 -2.57
C ALA A 319 13.30 -10.70 -1.59
N PHE A 320 12.81 -9.46 -1.70
CA PHE A 320 13.15 -8.39 -0.77
C PHE A 320 12.77 -8.72 0.68
N PHE A 321 11.61 -9.32 0.90
CA PHE A 321 11.16 -9.68 2.24
C PHE A 321 11.82 -10.94 2.82
N LYS A 322 12.66 -11.64 2.04
CA LYS A 322 13.57 -12.66 2.58
C LYS A 322 14.82 -12.07 3.25
N LEU A 323 15.24 -10.86 2.85
CA LEU A 323 16.42 -10.18 3.42
C LEU A 323 16.09 -9.00 4.35
N ALA A 324 14.95 -8.33 4.14
CA ALA A 324 14.54 -7.17 4.90
C ALA A 324 13.76 -7.54 6.18
N PRO A 325 13.73 -6.66 7.19
CA PRO A 325 12.86 -6.84 8.35
C PRO A 325 11.38 -6.85 7.95
N THR A 326 10.58 -7.64 8.67
CA THR A 326 9.16 -7.83 8.37
C THR A 326 8.22 -6.99 9.24
N HIS A 327 8.76 -6.19 10.17
CA HIS A 327 7.98 -5.35 11.12
C HIS A 327 7.32 -4.11 10.50
N GLY A 328 7.28 -4.04 9.17
CA GLY A 328 6.79 -2.91 8.39
C GLY A 328 5.46 -3.17 7.68
N TRP A 329 5.08 -2.17 6.88
CA TRP A 329 3.97 -2.22 5.95
C TRP A 329 4.46 -2.55 4.54
N LEU A 330 3.79 -3.50 3.89
CA LEU A 330 3.75 -3.56 2.42
C LEU A 330 2.45 -2.89 1.97
N ILE A 331 2.55 -1.82 1.18
CA ILE A 331 1.42 -1.22 0.47
C ILE A 331 1.63 -1.50 -1.00
N CYS A 332 0.75 -2.32 -1.59
CA CYS A 332 0.89 -2.70 -2.99
C CYS A 332 -0.45 -2.76 -3.73
N ASP A 333 -0.38 -2.86 -5.04
CA ASP A 333 -1.56 -3.08 -5.87
C ASP A 333 -1.92 -4.57 -6.00
N GLU A 334 -3.07 -4.82 -6.59
CA GLU A 334 -3.62 -6.15 -6.82
C GLU A 334 -2.76 -6.97 -7.79
N GLY A 335 -2.08 -6.32 -8.75
CA GLY A 335 -1.11 -6.94 -9.65
C GLY A 335 0.05 -7.59 -8.89
N ILE A 336 0.70 -6.84 -8.00
CA ILE A 336 1.73 -7.36 -7.08
C ILE A 336 1.16 -8.50 -6.24
N ALA A 337 0.01 -8.31 -5.61
CA ALA A 337 -0.56 -9.29 -4.69
C ALA A 337 -0.84 -10.63 -5.39
N ASN A 338 -1.46 -10.60 -6.57
CA ASN A 338 -1.74 -11.82 -7.33
C ASN A 338 -0.44 -12.54 -7.71
N GLN A 339 0.55 -11.82 -8.24
CA GLN A 339 1.77 -12.45 -8.75
C GLN A 339 2.71 -12.95 -7.64
N VAL A 340 2.75 -12.24 -6.51
CA VAL A 340 3.38 -12.74 -5.27
C VAL A 340 2.75 -14.07 -4.86
N LEU A 341 1.42 -14.23 -4.97
CA LEU A 341 0.71 -15.43 -4.54
C LEU A 341 0.83 -16.60 -5.53
N THR A 342 0.71 -16.35 -6.83
CA THR A 342 0.81 -17.41 -7.86
C THR A 342 2.23 -17.91 -8.04
N GLY A 343 3.25 -17.06 -7.83
CA GLY A 343 4.66 -17.45 -7.98
C GLY A 343 5.09 -17.68 -9.44
N GLU A 344 4.24 -17.30 -10.40
CA GLU A 344 4.57 -17.35 -11.83
C GLU A 344 5.30 -16.05 -12.21
N ALA A 345 6.54 -16.17 -12.69
CA ALA A 345 7.17 -15.08 -13.43
C ALA A 345 6.48 -14.98 -14.80
N LEU A 346 6.16 -13.75 -15.24
CA LEU A 346 5.64 -13.50 -16.59
C LEU A 346 6.63 -13.96 -17.66
#